data_AF-A0A2E3MDV5-F1
#
_entry.id   AF-A0A2E3MDV5-F1
#
_cell.length_a   1.000
_cell.length_b   1.000
_cell.length_c   1.000
_cell.angle_alpha   90.00
_cell.angle_beta   90.00
_cell.angle_gamma   90.00
#
_symmetry.space_group_name_H-M   'P 1'
#
loop_
_entity.id
_entity.type
_entity.pdbx_description
1 polymer ?
#
loop_
_entity_poly.entity_id
_entity_poly.type
_entity_poly.pdbx_seq_one_letter_code
_entity_poly.pdbx_strand_id
1 'polypeptide(L)'
;MGPVHIHESATIEPSVHIIGPAYIGPCAIIRHGAYIREFSWICGGALVGHSSEVKHSVLLPGAKAPHFNYVGDSILGPDVNLGAGVKLSNLRNDGGEVHTRIDAKRVATGLRKFGAILGEGCQLGCNAVTNPGVVLGPRCMVMPNTTVTGVHSSDSTIG
;
A
#
# COMPACT_ATOMS: atom_id res chain seq x y z
N MET A 1 1.34 -17.81 15.44
CA MET A 1 1.85 -16.99 14.32
C MET A 1 1.86 -17.85 13.07
N GLY A 2 1.40 -17.35 11.92
CA GLY A 2 1.42 -18.10 10.66
C GLY A 2 2.82 -18.18 10.03
N PRO A 3 2.99 -18.91 8.92
CA PRO A 3 4.28 -19.11 8.28
C PRO A 3 4.86 -17.80 7.71
N VAL A 4 6.16 -17.59 7.85
CA VAL A 4 6.86 -16.45 7.23
C VAL A 4 7.89 -17.01 6.26
N HIS A 5 7.75 -16.66 4.99
CA HIS A 5 8.68 -17.06 3.93
C HIS A 5 9.52 -15.86 3.54
N ILE A 6 10.84 -15.96 3.72
CA ILE A 6 11.80 -14.92 3.38
C ILE A 6 12.78 -15.50 2.37
N HIS A 7 12.87 -14.88 1.21
CA HIS A 7 13.86 -15.26 0.20
C HIS A 7 15.27 -14.98 0.71
N GLU A 8 16.25 -15.83 0.37
CA GLU A 8 17.63 -15.71 0.85
C GLU A 8 18.32 -14.38 0.48
N SER A 9 17.91 -13.77 -0.63
CA SER A 9 18.43 -12.48 -1.09
C SER A 9 17.70 -11.27 -0.53
N ALA A 10 16.66 -11.46 0.28
CA ALA A 10 15.97 -10.35 0.94
C ALA A 10 16.83 -9.77 2.06
N THR A 11 16.77 -8.45 2.24
CA THR A 11 17.44 -7.76 3.35
C THR A 11 16.43 -7.39 4.43
N ILE A 12 16.65 -7.87 5.65
CA ILE A 12 15.86 -7.51 6.83
C ILE A 12 16.77 -6.76 7.80
N GLU A 13 16.50 -5.48 8.02
CA GLU A 13 17.26 -4.65 8.95
C GLU A 13 16.87 -4.92 10.43
N PRO A 14 17.69 -4.49 11.41
CA PRO A 14 17.37 -4.66 12.83
C PRO A 14 16.03 -4.03 13.24
N SER A 15 15.38 -4.64 14.24
CA SER A 15 14.11 -4.16 14.83
C SER A 15 12.90 -4.20 13.91
N VAL A 16 12.95 -4.96 12.81
CA VAL A 16 11.76 -5.31 12.03
C VAL A 16 10.92 -6.33 12.80
N HIS A 17 9.59 -6.16 12.80
CA HIS A 17 8.66 -7.14 13.35
C HIS A 17 7.78 -7.72 12.23
N ILE A 18 7.72 -9.05 12.13
CA ILE A 18 6.96 -9.76 11.09
C ILE A 18 6.01 -10.76 11.73
N ILE A 19 4.73 -10.67 11.38
CA ILE A 19 3.68 -11.62 11.78
C ILE A 19 3.15 -12.33 10.55
N GLY A 20 3.29 -13.66 10.52
CA GLY A 20 2.80 -14.48 9.42
C GLY A 20 1.29 -14.79 9.49
N PRO A 21 0.66 -15.19 8.36
CA PRO A 21 1.32 -15.57 7.11
C PRO A 21 1.90 -14.38 6.34
N ALA A 22 3.15 -14.45 5.90
CA ALA A 22 3.80 -13.36 5.16
C ALA A 22 4.84 -13.90 4.18
N TYR A 23 5.03 -13.19 3.07
CA TYR A 23 6.06 -13.49 2.07
C TYR A 23 6.92 -12.26 1.81
N ILE A 24 8.24 -12.44 1.86
CA ILE A 24 9.25 -11.46 1.50
C ILE A 24 10.09 -12.04 0.36
N GLY A 25 9.98 -11.42 -0.81
CA GLY A 25 10.53 -11.91 -2.07
C GLY A 25 12.00 -11.57 -2.30
N PRO A 26 12.56 -12.02 -3.43
CA PRO A 26 13.98 -11.86 -3.74
C PRO A 26 14.38 -10.38 -3.82
N CYS A 27 15.50 -10.01 -3.19
CA CYS A 27 16.01 -8.64 -3.18
C CYS A 27 15.04 -7.60 -2.57
N ALA A 28 13.96 -8.02 -1.90
CA ALA A 28 13.12 -7.10 -1.15
C ALA A 28 13.90 -6.54 0.05
N ILE A 29 13.61 -5.29 0.43
CA ILE A 29 14.31 -4.59 1.51
C ILE A 29 13.29 -4.18 2.57
N ILE A 30 13.44 -4.72 3.78
CA ILE A 30 12.62 -4.38 4.94
C ILE A 30 13.51 -3.62 5.93
N ARG A 31 13.29 -2.31 6.05
CA ARG A 31 14.16 -1.42 6.84
C ARG A 31 13.77 -1.33 8.31
N HIS A 32 14.66 -0.76 9.10
CA HIS A 32 14.57 -0.62 10.54
C HIS A 32 13.19 -0.15 11.04
N GLY A 33 12.60 -0.91 11.95
CA GLY A 33 11.32 -0.55 12.58
C GLY A 33 10.09 -0.78 11.70
N ALA A 34 10.23 -1.37 10.51
CA ALA A 34 9.08 -1.79 9.72
C ALA A 34 8.25 -2.86 10.46
N TYR A 35 6.93 -2.77 10.31
CA TYR A 35 5.99 -3.72 10.88
C TYR A 35 5.20 -4.41 9.78
N ILE A 36 5.52 -5.67 9.51
CA ILE A 36 4.83 -6.49 8.52
C ILE A 36 3.83 -7.40 9.25
N ARG A 37 2.55 -7.28 8.90
CA ARG A 37 1.46 -8.05 9.50
C ARG A 37 0.97 -9.15 8.58
N GLU A 38 0.06 -9.96 9.11
CA GLU A 38 -0.52 -11.10 8.42
C GLU A 38 -1.04 -10.76 7.02
N PHE A 39 -0.93 -11.75 6.14
CA PHE A 39 -1.34 -11.74 4.73
C PHE A 39 -0.65 -10.66 3.89
N SER A 40 0.59 -10.29 4.24
CA SER A 40 1.37 -9.31 3.49
C SER A 40 2.35 -10.00 2.54
N TRP A 41 2.38 -9.54 1.30
CA TRP A 41 3.20 -10.08 0.22
C TRP A 41 4.09 -8.98 -0.34
N ILE A 42 5.38 -9.01 0.00
CA ILE A 42 6.36 -8.04 -0.44
C ILE A 42 7.17 -8.69 -1.57
N CYS A 43 6.86 -8.35 -2.82
CA CYS A 43 7.48 -8.98 -4.00
C CYS A 43 8.93 -8.53 -4.20
N GLY A 44 9.58 -9.11 -5.22
CA GLY A 44 11.00 -8.90 -5.44
C GLY A 44 11.38 -7.44 -5.68
N GLY A 45 12.47 -6.99 -5.05
CA GLY A 45 12.94 -5.60 -5.11
C GLY A 45 12.01 -4.56 -4.46
N ALA A 46 10.86 -4.95 -3.91
CA ALA A 46 9.99 -4.04 -3.19
C ALA A 46 10.60 -3.62 -1.85
N LEU A 47 10.21 -2.44 -1.36
CA LEU A 47 10.79 -1.82 -0.19
C LEU A 47 9.69 -1.44 0.81
N VAL A 48 9.81 -1.95 2.03
CA VAL A 48 9.09 -1.45 3.20
C VAL A 48 10.10 -0.81 4.13
N GLY A 49 10.01 0.50 4.26
CA GLY A 49 11.05 1.28 4.90
C GLY A 49 10.77 1.63 6.35
N HIS A 50 11.48 2.63 6.86
CA HIS A 50 11.52 2.93 8.28
C HIS A 50 10.13 3.23 8.83
N SER A 51 9.79 2.58 9.95
CA SER A 51 8.52 2.76 10.68
C SER A 51 7.28 2.70 9.77
N SER A 52 7.34 1.87 8.73
CA SER A 52 6.21 1.66 7.83
C SER A 52 5.50 0.35 8.18
N GLU A 53 4.18 0.37 8.20
CA GLU A 53 3.33 -0.79 8.48
C GLU A 53 2.66 -1.29 7.20
N VAL A 54 2.72 -2.60 6.97
CA VAL A 54 2.01 -3.29 5.89
C VAL A 54 1.16 -4.39 6.49
N LYS A 55 -0.13 -4.43 6.12
CA LYS A 55 -1.07 -5.45 6.59
C LYS A 55 -2.00 -5.89 5.48
N HIS A 56 -2.12 -7.21 5.27
CA HIS A 56 -3.05 -7.81 4.32
C HIS A 56 -2.97 -7.13 2.94
N SER A 57 -1.75 -6.95 2.42
CA SER A 57 -1.49 -6.13 1.23
C SER A 57 -0.42 -6.75 0.35
N VAL A 58 -0.46 -6.41 -0.94
CA VAL A 58 0.52 -6.85 -1.94
C VAL A 58 1.31 -5.65 -2.43
N LEU A 59 2.62 -5.70 -2.25
CA LEU A 59 3.57 -4.79 -2.90
C LEU A 59 4.20 -5.54 -4.06
N LEU A 60 3.79 -5.21 -5.30
CA LEU A 60 4.34 -5.82 -6.51
C LEU A 60 5.81 -5.37 -6.74
N PRO A 61 6.54 -5.99 -7.68
CA PRO A 61 7.98 -5.77 -7.82
C PRO A 61 8.38 -4.29 -7.90
N GLY A 62 9.41 -3.92 -7.15
CA GLY A 62 9.92 -2.54 -7.13
C GLY A 62 9.04 -1.51 -6.39
N ALA A 63 7.85 -1.88 -5.89
CA ALA A 63 6.98 -0.97 -5.14
C ALA A 63 7.61 -0.52 -3.81
N LYS A 64 7.39 0.73 -3.41
CA LYS A 64 8.09 1.37 -2.27
C LYS A 64 7.11 2.04 -1.31
N ALA A 65 7.20 1.65 -0.04
CA ALA A 65 6.61 2.31 1.12
C ALA A 65 7.75 2.68 2.10
N PRO A 66 8.57 3.71 1.79
CA PRO A 66 9.89 3.90 2.37
C PRO A 66 9.92 4.55 3.76
N HIS A 67 8.93 5.36 4.14
CA HIS A 67 9.04 6.20 5.33
C HIS A 67 7.67 6.49 5.95
N PHE A 68 7.43 5.99 7.16
CA PHE A 68 6.23 6.27 7.95
C PHE A 68 4.91 6.02 7.19
N ASN A 69 4.89 4.99 6.34
CA ASN A 69 3.73 4.65 5.54
C ASN A 69 2.82 3.66 6.27
N TYR A 70 1.52 3.73 6.01
CA TYR A 70 0.58 2.67 6.37
C TYR A 70 -0.09 2.13 5.11
N VAL A 71 0.06 0.82 4.89
CA VAL A 71 -0.46 0.08 3.72
C VAL A 71 -1.33 -1.06 4.23
N GLY A 72 -2.64 -0.81 4.34
CA GLY A 72 -3.61 -1.80 4.82
C GLY A 72 -4.57 -2.23 3.72
N ASP A 73 -4.82 -3.53 3.58
CA ASP A 73 -5.83 -4.09 2.67
C ASP A 73 -5.73 -3.51 1.23
N SER A 74 -4.50 -3.42 0.70
CA SER A 74 -4.17 -2.66 -0.52
C SER A 74 -3.32 -3.46 -1.51
N ILE A 75 -3.30 -2.99 -2.77
CA ILE A 75 -2.41 -3.49 -3.83
C ILE A 75 -1.61 -2.32 -4.39
N LEU A 76 -0.28 -2.42 -4.33
CA LEU A 76 0.65 -1.51 -4.97
C LEU A 76 1.20 -2.17 -6.22
N GLY A 77 0.95 -1.56 -7.38
CA GLY A 77 1.49 -1.91 -8.69
C GLY A 77 3.02 -1.91 -8.74
N PRO A 78 3.62 -2.47 -9.80
CA PRO A 78 5.06 -2.38 -9.98
C PRO A 78 5.53 -0.93 -9.98
N ASP A 79 6.68 -0.68 -9.36
CA ASP A 79 7.33 0.64 -9.30
C ASP A 79 6.46 1.79 -8.73
N VAL A 80 5.38 1.46 -8.00
CA VAL A 80 4.64 2.45 -7.20
C VAL A 80 5.55 3.00 -6.10
N ASN A 81 5.49 4.31 -5.88
CA ASN A 81 6.26 4.97 -4.83
C ASN A 81 5.36 5.81 -3.95
N LEU A 82 5.38 5.50 -2.65
CA LEU A 82 4.71 6.29 -1.63
C LEU A 82 5.68 7.30 -1.04
N GLY A 83 5.33 8.59 -1.12
CA GLY A 83 6.02 9.63 -0.38
C GLY A 83 5.98 9.38 1.13
N ALA A 84 6.87 10.05 1.85
CA ALA A 84 6.94 9.92 3.29
C ALA A 84 5.59 10.28 3.93
N GLY A 85 5.12 9.44 4.85
CA GLY A 85 3.86 9.67 5.53
C GLY A 85 2.63 9.51 4.65
N VAL A 86 2.66 8.86 3.49
CA VAL A 86 1.42 8.49 2.79
C VAL A 86 0.68 7.40 3.58
N LYS A 87 -0.64 7.57 3.75
CA LYS A 87 -1.51 6.59 4.41
C LYS A 87 -2.58 6.07 3.48
N LEU A 88 -2.68 4.75 3.35
CA LEU A 88 -3.75 4.08 2.64
C LEU A 88 -4.80 3.64 3.66
N SER A 89 -5.81 4.49 3.90
CA SER A 89 -6.87 4.18 4.86
C SER A 89 -7.73 3.03 4.32
N ASN A 90 -8.01 2.04 5.17
CA ASN A 90 -8.69 0.80 4.79
C ASN A 90 -10.04 0.59 5.48
N LEU A 91 -10.45 1.46 6.39
CA LEU A 91 -11.69 1.33 7.14
C LEU A 91 -12.45 2.65 7.12
N ARG A 92 -13.75 2.60 6.87
CA ARG A 92 -14.62 3.77 7.02
C ARG A 92 -14.76 4.15 8.49
N ASN A 93 -14.90 5.44 8.77
CA ASN A 93 -15.08 5.95 10.13
C ASN A 93 -16.34 5.41 10.82
N ASP A 94 -17.39 5.10 10.04
CA ASP A 94 -18.62 4.49 10.54
C ASP A 94 -18.53 2.94 10.65
N GLY A 95 -17.38 2.35 10.29
CA GLY A 95 -17.13 0.91 10.36
C GLY A 95 -17.93 0.07 9.35
N GLY A 96 -18.69 0.70 8.47
CA GLY A 96 -19.51 0.04 7.46
C GLY A 96 -18.72 -0.47 6.26
N GLU A 97 -19.42 -1.10 5.32
CA GLU A 97 -18.85 -1.63 4.08
C GLU A 97 -18.18 -0.53 3.24
N VAL A 98 -16.97 -0.76 2.73
CA VAL A 98 -16.27 0.18 1.85
C VAL A 98 -17.00 0.27 0.51
N HIS A 99 -17.07 1.48 -0.05
CA HIS A 99 -17.65 1.71 -1.37
C HIS A 99 -16.63 2.47 -2.22
N THR A 100 -16.47 2.04 -3.46
CA THR A 100 -15.68 2.78 -4.46
C THR A 100 -16.60 3.75 -5.21
N ARG A 101 -16.06 4.88 -5.69
CA ARG A 101 -16.80 5.83 -6.54
C ARG A 101 -16.34 5.67 -7.99
N ILE A 102 -17.23 5.16 -8.84
CA ILE A 102 -17.02 5.00 -10.29
C ILE A 102 -18.06 5.87 -10.98
N ASP A 103 -17.64 6.82 -11.83
CA ASP A 103 -18.54 7.74 -12.55
C ASP A 103 -19.57 8.43 -11.63
N ALA A 104 -19.10 8.94 -10.50
CA ALA A 104 -19.91 9.53 -9.42
C ALA A 104 -20.92 8.59 -8.72
N LYS A 105 -21.01 7.32 -9.12
CA LYS A 105 -21.85 6.31 -8.48
C LYS A 105 -21.08 5.57 -7.40
N ARG A 106 -21.74 5.28 -6.29
CA ARG A 106 -21.19 4.41 -5.24
C ARG A 106 -21.39 2.95 -5.65
N VAL A 107 -20.29 2.20 -5.64
CA VAL A 107 -20.26 0.77 -5.92
C VAL A 107 -19.80 0.06 -4.66
N ALA A 108 -20.65 -0.82 -4.14
CA ALA A 108 -20.38 -1.66 -2.98
C ALA A 108 -19.25 -2.66 -3.28
N THR A 109 -18.31 -2.85 -2.37
CA THR A 109 -17.13 -3.70 -2.60
C THR A 109 -17.29 -5.10 -2.02
N GLY A 110 -18.32 -5.31 -1.18
CA GLY A 110 -18.49 -6.50 -0.35
C GLY A 110 -17.53 -6.56 0.85
N LEU A 111 -16.68 -5.55 1.04
CA LEU A 111 -15.59 -5.60 2.01
C LEU A 111 -15.79 -4.56 3.11
N ARG A 112 -15.67 -5.01 4.37
CA ARG A 112 -15.57 -4.10 5.51
C ARG A 112 -14.25 -3.31 5.53
N LYS A 113 -13.17 -3.92 5.04
CA LYS A 113 -11.87 -3.26 4.92
C LYS A 113 -11.35 -3.37 3.49
N PHE A 114 -10.99 -2.23 2.92
CA PHE A 114 -10.37 -2.11 1.61
C PHE A 114 -9.64 -0.78 1.54
N GLY A 115 -8.31 -0.83 1.38
CA GLY A 115 -7.45 0.33 1.25
C GLY A 115 -7.51 0.91 -0.17
N ALA A 116 -6.43 0.72 -0.94
CA ALA A 116 -6.35 1.22 -2.29
C ALA A 116 -5.75 0.20 -3.27
N ILE A 117 -6.09 0.35 -4.55
CA ILE A 117 -5.38 -0.30 -5.67
C ILE A 117 -4.64 0.80 -6.42
N LEU A 118 -3.32 0.74 -6.46
CA LEU A 118 -2.46 1.71 -7.13
C LEU A 118 -1.84 1.06 -8.35
N GLY A 119 -2.15 1.55 -9.55
CA GLY A 119 -1.59 1.05 -10.80
C GLY A 119 -0.08 1.24 -10.89
N GLU A 120 0.54 0.52 -11.81
CA GLU A 120 1.99 0.59 -12.09
C GLU A 120 2.50 2.03 -12.18
N GLY A 121 3.64 2.31 -11.55
CA GLY A 121 4.33 3.59 -11.64
C GLY A 121 3.63 4.76 -10.96
N CYS A 122 2.53 4.56 -10.20
CA CYS A 122 1.92 5.66 -9.44
C CYS A 122 2.92 6.28 -8.46
N GLN A 123 2.91 7.62 -8.39
CA GLN A 123 3.73 8.39 -7.45
C GLN A 123 2.79 9.18 -6.53
N LEU A 124 2.82 8.89 -5.23
CA LEU A 124 2.02 9.62 -4.24
C LEU A 124 2.91 10.57 -3.44
N GLY A 125 2.61 11.87 -3.47
CA GLY A 125 3.34 12.89 -2.73
C GLY A 125 3.27 12.73 -1.21
N CYS A 126 4.25 13.29 -0.50
CA CYS A 126 4.34 13.18 0.95
C CYS A 126 3.03 13.59 1.65
N ASN A 127 2.68 12.86 2.71
CA ASN A 127 1.47 13.07 3.51
C ASN A 127 0.13 13.02 2.74
N ALA A 128 0.10 12.53 1.50
CA ALA A 128 -1.17 12.22 0.85
C ALA A 128 -1.91 11.09 1.58
N VAL A 129 -3.23 11.09 1.50
CA VAL A 129 -4.09 10.06 2.09
C VAL A 129 -5.06 9.55 1.04
N THR A 130 -5.12 8.23 0.85
CA THR A 130 -6.21 7.63 0.09
C THR A 130 -7.34 7.23 1.03
N ASN A 131 -8.57 7.64 0.73
CA ASN A 131 -9.73 7.08 1.40
C ASN A 131 -9.91 5.59 1.07
N PRO A 132 -10.65 4.83 1.89
CA PRO A 132 -10.98 3.44 1.59
C PRO A 132 -11.64 3.29 0.22
N GLY A 133 -11.18 2.31 -0.56
CA GLY A 133 -11.72 1.96 -1.87
C GLY A 133 -11.24 2.83 -3.03
N VAL A 134 -10.13 3.55 -2.88
CA VAL A 134 -9.50 4.30 -3.98
C VAL A 134 -8.88 3.34 -4.99
N VAL A 135 -9.02 3.65 -6.28
CA VAL A 135 -8.35 2.94 -7.37
C VAL A 135 -7.67 3.96 -8.27
N LEU A 136 -6.35 3.87 -8.43
CA LEU A 136 -5.59 4.69 -9.36
C LEU A 136 -5.15 3.84 -10.56
N GLY A 137 -5.41 4.32 -11.76
CA GLY A 137 -4.82 3.76 -12.97
C GLY A 137 -3.29 3.92 -12.99
N PRO A 138 -2.59 3.23 -13.91
CA PRO A 138 -1.14 3.37 -14.05
C PRO A 138 -0.68 4.83 -14.20
N ARG A 139 0.50 5.13 -13.65
CA ARG A 139 1.23 6.41 -13.78
C ARG A 139 0.47 7.63 -13.27
N CYS A 140 -0.49 7.45 -12.35
CA CYS A 140 -1.08 8.59 -11.66
C CYS A 140 -0.06 9.29 -10.74
N MET A 141 -0.19 10.61 -10.62
CA MET A 141 0.58 11.43 -9.70
C MET A 141 -0.37 12.10 -8.70
N VAL A 142 -0.14 11.88 -7.40
CA VAL A 142 -0.90 12.55 -6.34
C VAL A 142 -0.01 13.62 -5.71
N MET A 143 -0.52 14.84 -5.59
CA MET A 143 0.22 15.95 -4.99
C MET A 143 0.39 15.73 -3.48
N PRO A 144 1.45 16.31 -2.87
CA PRO A 144 1.64 16.25 -1.42
C PRO A 144 0.44 16.82 -0.67
N ASN A 145 0.11 16.23 0.49
CA ASN A 145 -1.01 16.60 1.36
C ASN A 145 -2.42 16.47 0.74
N THR A 146 -2.57 15.83 -0.42
CA THR A 146 -3.89 15.62 -1.06
C THR A 146 -4.64 14.45 -0.42
N THR A 147 -5.96 14.61 -0.25
CA THR A 147 -6.88 13.51 0.08
C THR A 147 -7.55 12.98 -1.18
N VAL A 148 -7.33 11.70 -1.48
CA VAL A 148 -7.81 11.05 -2.71
C VAL A 148 -9.07 10.25 -2.44
N THR A 149 -10.05 10.35 -3.35
CA THR A 149 -11.29 9.54 -3.31
C THR A 149 -11.64 9.05 -4.72
N GLY A 150 -12.28 7.88 -4.80
CA GLY A 150 -12.82 7.35 -6.05
C GLY A 150 -11.79 6.69 -6.96
N VAL A 151 -12.19 6.52 -8.22
CA VAL A 151 -11.37 5.91 -9.27
C VAL A 151 -10.83 6.98 -10.20
N HIS A 152 -9.54 6.90 -10.53
CA HIS A 152 -8.87 7.79 -11.47
C HIS A 152 -8.26 7.00 -12.62
N SER A 153 -8.40 7.51 -13.84
CA SER A 153 -7.81 6.89 -15.04
C SER A 153 -6.28 7.02 -15.02
N SER A 154 -5.61 6.23 -15.85
CA SER A 154 -4.16 6.32 -16.06
C SER A 154 -3.70 7.77 -16.31
N ASP A 155 -2.46 8.07 -15.93
CA ASP A 155 -1.79 9.35 -16.19
C ASP A 155 -2.45 10.59 -15.55
N SER A 156 -3.43 10.39 -14.66
CA SER A 156 -4.10 11.49 -13.96
C SER A 156 -3.18 12.16 -12.94
N THR A 157 -3.24 13.49 -12.87
CA THR A 157 -2.66 14.27 -11.76
C THR A 157 -3.78 14.68 -10.79
N ILE A 158 -3.60 14.39 -9.51
CA ILE A 158 -4.62 14.55 -8.46
C ILE A 158 -4.04 15.48 -7.39
N GLY A 159 -4.63 16.66 -7.20
CA GLY A 159 -4.12 17.70 -6.32
C GLY A 159 -5.22 18.34 -5.50
#